data_AF-A0A0C9VCB1-F1
#
_entry.id   AF-A0A0C9VCB1-F1
#
_cell.length_a   1.000
_cell.length_b   1.000
_cell.length_c   1.000
_cell.angle_alpha   90.00
_cell.angle_beta   90.00
_cell.angle_gamma   90.00
#
_symmetry.space_group_name_H-M   'P 1'
#
loop_
_entity.id
_entity.type
_entity.pdbx_description
1 polymer ?
#
loop_
_entity_poly.entity_id
_entity_poly.type
_entity_poly.pdbx_seq_one_letter_code
_entity_poly.pdbx_strand_id
1 'polypeptide(L)'
;MGSFIRRRGNESITIIPVPLPEQAPKNSLNDYFYPDSKSQDLFAIMDTCLNECYDVPRAREIFQSTQDHPKLRHMLKIPMYNKFLLAYGTMASRFEQHRDAWLCEALTLFNRLESNLENVTPNAETYVVLAMLLCR
;
A
#
# COMPACT_ATOMS: atom_id res chain seq x y z
N MET A 1 18.65 22.37 -44.57
CA MET A 1 17.29 21.84 -44.32
C MET A 1 17.37 20.83 -43.18
N GLY A 2 17.17 21.29 -41.94
CA GLY A 2 17.25 20.43 -40.75
C GLY A 2 15.92 19.73 -40.53
N SER A 3 15.88 18.42 -40.71
CA SER A 3 14.73 17.61 -40.31
C SER A 3 14.76 17.45 -38.80
N PHE A 4 13.90 18.20 -38.09
CA PHE A 4 13.67 17.98 -36.67
C PHE A 4 13.00 16.63 -36.46
N ILE A 5 13.48 15.87 -35.47
CA ILE A 5 12.92 14.59 -35.03
C ILE A 5 11.42 14.79 -34.76
N ARG A 6 10.57 14.23 -35.64
CA ARG A 6 9.13 14.08 -35.36
C ARG A 6 8.99 13.14 -34.17
N ARG A 7 8.83 13.67 -32.96
CA ARG A 7 8.39 12.88 -31.81
C ARG A 7 7.02 12.31 -32.14
N ARG A 8 6.85 10.98 -32.05
CA ARG A 8 5.54 10.34 -32.13
C ARG A 8 4.70 10.89 -30.99
N GLY A 9 3.61 11.59 -31.32
CA GLY A 9 2.83 12.42 -30.39
C GLY A 9 2.01 11.66 -29.35
N ASN A 10 2.42 10.47 -28.91
CA ASN A 10 1.67 9.66 -27.94
C ASN A 10 2.55 8.88 -26.94
N GLU A 11 3.84 9.19 -26.84
CA GLU A 11 4.72 8.57 -25.83
C GLU A 11 4.72 9.46 -24.58
N SER A 12 4.17 8.96 -23.47
CA SER A 12 4.18 9.65 -22.18
C SER A 12 5.61 9.89 -21.73
N ILE A 13 6.02 11.15 -21.60
CA ILE A 13 7.35 11.50 -21.09
C ILE A 13 7.37 11.20 -19.59
N THR A 14 8.04 10.14 -19.20
CA THR A 14 8.31 9.83 -17.79
C THR A 14 9.47 10.71 -17.32
N ILE A 15 9.16 11.76 -16.56
CA ILE A 15 10.17 12.60 -15.92
C ILE A 15 10.57 11.91 -14.61
N ILE A 16 11.82 11.43 -14.55
CA ILE A 16 12.40 10.88 -13.32
C ILE A 16 13.03 12.05 -12.54
N PRO A 17 12.71 12.24 -11.25
CA PRO A 17 13.32 13.28 -10.44
C PRO A 17 14.82 13.03 -10.25
N VAL A 18 15.60 14.11 -10.19
CA VAL A 18 17.05 14.07 -9.96
C VAL A 18 17.31 13.46 -8.57
N PRO A 19 18.24 12.51 -8.41
CA PRO A 19 18.51 11.90 -7.11
C PRO A 19 18.90 12.95 -6.05
N LEU A 20 18.50 12.69 -4.80
CA LEU A 20 18.82 13.57 -3.67
C LEU A 20 20.35 13.59 -3.43
N PRO A 21 21.00 14.77 -3.33
CA PRO A 21 22.43 14.85 -3.05
C PRO A 21 22.75 14.37 -1.62
N GLU A 22 23.89 13.71 -1.43
CA GLU A 22 24.30 13.11 -0.14
C GLU A 22 24.36 14.11 1.02
N GLN A 23 24.59 15.39 0.73
CA GLN A 23 24.68 16.47 1.72
C GLN A 23 23.34 17.18 1.98
N ALA A 24 22.24 16.70 1.40
CA ALA A 24 20.94 17.33 1.62
C ALA A 24 20.52 17.25 3.09
N PRO A 25 20.02 18.35 3.69
CA PRO A 25 19.47 18.29 5.04
C PRO A 25 18.27 17.35 5.09
N LYS A 26 18.20 16.53 6.15
CA LYS A 26 17.03 15.67 6.40
C LYS A 26 15.82 16.55 6.68
N ASN A 27 14.94 16.66 5.69
CA ASN A 27 13.71 17.45 5.75
C ASN A 27 12.52 16.52 5.50
N SER A 28 11.37 16.81 6.08
CA SER A 28 10.16 15.98 5.92
C SER A 28 9.71 15.85 4.46
N LEU A 29 9.95 16.88 3.65
CA LEU A 29 9.75 16.86 2.20
C LEU A 29 10.71 15.92 1.48
N ASN A 30 11.96 15.80 1.94
CA ASN A 30 12.95 14.91 1.32
C ASN A 30 12.61 13.45 1.58
N ASP A 31 12.20 13.11 2.81
CA ASP A 31 11.73 11.77 3.17
C ASP A 31 10.49 11.35 2.35
N TYR A 32 9.64 12.30 1.95
CA TYR A 32 8.47 12.04 1.10
C TYR A 32 8.85 11.68 -0.35
N PHE A 33 9.79 12.40 -0.95
CA PHE A 33 10.19 12.18 -2.35
C PHE A 33 11.27 11.09 -2.52
N TYR A 34 12.11 10.89 -1.49
CA TYR A 34 13.24 9.96 -1.51
C TYR A 34 13.18 9.06 -0.28
N PRO A 35 12.27 8.06 -0.28
CA PRO A 35 12.19 7.12 0.84
C PRO A 35 13.45 6.27 0.93
N ASP A 36 13.90 6.00 2.15
CA ASP A 36 15.08 5.17 2.42
C ASP A 36 14.93 3.78 1.78
N SER A 37 16.04 3.21 1.27
CA SER A 37 16.06 1.86 0.67
C SER A 37 15.44 0.81 1.59
N LYS A 38 15.74 0.87 2.90
CA LYS A 38 15.19 -0.06 3.90
C LYS A 38 13.66 0.01 3.99
N SER A 39 13.11 1.22 3.91
CA SER A 39 11.66 1.42 3.93
C SER A 39 11.03 0.82 2.68
N GLN A 40 11.62 1.07 1.51
CA GLN A 40 11.15 0.49 0.25
C GLN A 40 11.21 -1.05 0.25
N ASP A 41 12.28 -1.63 0.80
CA ASP A 41 12.42 -3.08 0.93
C ASP A 41 11.32 -3.68 1.81
N LEU A 42 10.95 -3.03 2.91
CA LEU A 42 9.84 -3.47 3.76
C LEU A 42 8.50 -3.49 3.00
N PHE A 43 8.23 -2.46 2.19
CA PHE A 43 7.03 -2.44 1.34
C PHE A 43 7.06 -3.53 0.27
N ALA A 44 8.22 -3.78 -0.34
CA ALA A 44 8.38 -4.85 -1.33
C ALA A 44 8.15 -6.24 -0.70
N ILE A 45 8.66 -6.47 0.51
CA ILE A 45 8.43 -7.70 1.27
C ILE A 45 6.94 -7.84 1.60
N MET A 46 6.29 -6.79 2.12
CA MET A 46 4.86 -6.83 2.39
C MET A 46 4.05 -7.16 1.12
N ASP A 47 4.35 -6.53 -0.01
CA ASP A 47 3.62 -6.77 -1.25
C ASP A 47 3.81 -8.21 -1.76
N THR A 48 5.03 -8.74 -1.63
CA THR A 48 5.36 -10.13 -1.98
C THR A 48 4.61 -11.12 -1.08
N CYS A 49 4.51 -10.84 0.23
CA CYS A 49 3.78 -11.68 1.18
C CYS A 49 2.27 -11.67 0.94
N LEU A 50 1.71 -10.54 0.46
CA LEU A 50 0.31 -10.41 0.11
C LEU A 50 -0.02 -11.00 -1.26
N ASN A 51 0.96 -11.06 -2.17
CA ASN A 51 0.78 -11.69 -3.47
C ASN A 51 0.42 -13.17 -3.28
N GLU A 52 -0.70 -13.58 -3.89
CA GLU A 52 -1.28 -14.93 -3.75
C GLU A 52 -1.56 -15.37 -2.30
N CYS A 53 -1.58 -14.42 -1.36
CA CYS A 53 -1.75 -14.67 0.07
C CYS A 53 -0.74 -15.69 0.62
N TYR A 54 0.53 -15.61 0.19
CA TYR A 54 1.59 -16.53 0.61
C TYR A 54 1.82 -16.51 2.13
N ASP A 55 1.98 -15.33 2.73
CA ASP A 55 2.25 -15.17 4.15
C ASP A 55 1.62 -13.87 4.70
N VAL A 56 0.29 -13.90 4.85
CA VAL A 56 -0.50 -12.78 5.36
C VAL A 56 -0.20 -12.44 6.83
N PRO A 57 0.03 -13.41 7.75
CA PRO A 57 0.40 -13.09 9.14
C PRO A 57 1.67 -12.26 9.24
N ARG A 58 2.71 -12.62 8.47
CA ARG A 58 3.96 -11.86 8.44
C ARG A 58 3.77 -10.47 7.85
N ALA A 59 3.02 -10.36 6.76
CA ALA A 59 2.70 -9.04 6.18
C ALA A 59 1.98 -8.15 7.20
N ARG A 60 1.08 -8.72 8.02
CA ARG A 60 0.35 -8.02 9.07
C ARG A 60 1.27 -7.48 10.17
N GLU A 61 2.24 -8.26 10.62
CA GLU A 61 3.22 -7.79 11.63
C GLU A 61 4.05 -6.61 11.11
N ILE A 62 4.53 -6.71 9.85
CA ILE A 62 5.27 -5.62 9.22
C ILE A 62 4.37 -4.41 9.06
N PHE A 63 3.11 -4.59 8.67
CA PHE A 63 2.15 -3.50 8.53
C PHE A 63 1.87 -2.79 9.87
N GLN A 64 1.68 -3.54 10.97
CA GLN A 64 1.49 -2.95 12.30
C GLN A 64 2.72 -2.13 12.73
N SER A 65 3.92 -2.69 12.60
CA SER A 65 5.16 -1.94 12.89
C SER A 65 5.34 -0.70 12.00
N THR A 66 4.85 -0.74 10.77
CA THR A 66 4.85 0.39 9.83
C THR A 66 3.87 1.49 10.26
N GLN A 67 2.71 1.12 10.83
CA GLN A 67 1.74 2.07 11.36
C GLN A 67 2.26 2.82 12.60
N ASP A 68 3.02 2.13 13.46
CA ASP A 68 3.61 2.73 14.66
C ASP A 68 4.74 3.73 14.34
N HIS A 69 5.41 3.54 13.20
CA HIS A 69 6.54 4.37 12.81
C HIS A 69 6.08 5.60 12.00
N PRO A 70 6.24 6.85 12.50
CA PRO A 70 5.69 8.06 11.85
C PRO A 70 6.25 8.30 10.44
N LYS A 71 7.50 7.88 10.18
CA LYS A 71 8.11 7.94 8.84
C LYS A 71 7.61 6.87 7.88
N LEU A 72 7.10 5.73 8.34
CA LEU A 72 6.62 4.71 7.42
C LEU A 72 5.12 4.85 7.19
N ARG A 73 4.41 5.38 8.19
CA ARG A 73 2.99 5.69 8.14
C ARG A 73 2.59 6.56 6.95
N HIS A 74 3.38 7.59 6.60
CA HIS A 74 3.06 8.45 5.46
C HIS A 74 3.22 7.76 4.10
N MET A 75 3.98 6.65 4.04
CA MET A 75 4.15 5.86 2.82
C MET A 75 3.01 4.86 2.62
N LEU A 76 2.20 4.59 3.65
CA LEU A 76 1.02 3.73 3.55
C LEU A 76 -0.09 4.41 2.76
N LYS A 77 -0.29 3.96 1.52
CA LYS A 77 -1.33 4.45 0.62
C LYS A 77 -2.55 3.53 0.60
N ILE A 78 -3.72 4.07 0.25
CA ILE A 78 -5.00 3.33 0.11
C ILE A 78 -4.85 1.97 -0.61
N PRO A 79 -4.12 1.85 -1.73
CA PRO A 79 -4.01 0.57 -2.42
C PRO A 79 -3.43 -0.55 -1.56
N MET A 80 -2.54 -0.24 -0.63
CA MET A 80 -1.96 -1.22 0.30
C MET A 80 -3.03 -1.77 1.25
N TYR A 81 -3.88 -0.90 1.79
CA TYR A 81 -5.01 -1.31 2.63
C TYR A 81 -6.00 -2.18 1.86
N ASN A 82 -6.30 -1.82 0.61
CA ASN A 82 -7.18 -2.62 -0.25
C ASN A 82 -6.59 -4.02 -0.50
N LYS A 83 -5.27 -4.15 -0.71
CA LYS A 83 -4.60 -5.46 -0.80
C LYS A 83 -4.74 -6.27 0.48
N PHE A 84 -4.61 -5.66 1.66
CA PHE A 84 -4.84 -6.36 2.93
C PHE A 84 -6.29 -6.82 3.09
N LEU A 85 -7.27 -5.98 2.78
CA LEU A 85 -8.69 -6.35 2.85
C LEU A 85 -9.02 -7.52 1.91
N LEU A 86 -8.49 -7.50 0.68
CA LEU A 86 -8.59 -8.60 -0.27
C LEU A 86 -7.92 -9.88 0.25
N ALA A 87 -6.72 -9.76 0.84
CA ALA A 87 -5.99 -10.88 1.37
C ALA A 87 -6.72 -11.53 2.56
N TYR A 88 -7.27 -10.74 3.48
CA TYR A 88 -8.09 -11.26 4.58
C TYR A 88 -9.35 -11.97 4.08
N GLY A 89 -10.02 -11.45 3.05
CA GLY A 89 -11.15 -12.14 2.43
C GLY A 89 -10.79 -13.46 1.78
N THR A 90 -9.64 -13.49 1.11
CA THR A 90 -9.13 -14.70 0.47
C THR A 90 -8.74 -15.74 1.53
N MET A 91 -8.11 -15.31 2.63
CA MET A 91 -7.80 -16.19 3.78
C MET A 91 -9.06 -16.71 4.49
N ALA A 92 -10.07 -15.86 4.68
CA ALA A 92 -11.36 -16.26 5.23
C ALA A 92 -12.06 -17.32 4.38
N SER A 93 -11.91 -17.24 3.05
CA SER A 93 -12.45 -18.21 2.10
C SER A 93 -11.63 -19.52 2.07
N ARG A 94 -10.32 -19.44 2.30
CA ARG A 94 -9.40 -20.59 2.28
C ARG A 94 -9.45 -21.40 3.57
N PHE A 95 -9.65 -20.74 4.71
CA PHE A 95 -9.61 -21.33 6.05
C PHE A 95 -10.94 -21.11 6.77
N GLU A 96 -11.97 -21.88 6.39
CA GLU A 96 -13.33 -21.76 6.94
C GLU A 96 -13.37 -21.85 8.48
N GLN A 97 -12.50 -22.66 9.09
CA GLN A 97 -12.40 -22.84 10.54
C GLN A 97 -12.02 -21.55 11.29
N HIS A 98 -11.36 -20.62 10.62
CA HIS A 98 -10.92 -19.33 11.18
C HIS A 98 -11.55 -18.15 10.42
N ARG A 99 -12.63 -18.38 9.67
CA ARG A 99 -13.30 -17.37 8.86
C ARG A 99 -13.66 -16.13 9.66
N ASP A 100 -14.26 -16.32 10.84
CA ASP A 100 -14.70 -15.21 11.70
C ASP A 100 -13.54 -14.35 12.18
N ALA A 101 -12.39 -14.95 12.48
CA ALA A 101 -11.20 -14.20 12.90
C ALA A 101 -10.68 -13.30 11.77
N TRP A 102 -10.59 -13.83 10.55
CA TRP A 102 -10.14 -13.07 9.38
C TRP A 102 -11.13 -11.95 9.00
N LEU A 103 -12.43 -12.21 9.09
CA LEU A 103 -13.46 -11.18 8.85
C LEU A 103 -13.43 -10.09 9.92
N CYS A 104 -13.27 -10.45 11.19
CA CYS A 104 -13.09 -9.48 12.27
C CYS A 104 -11.86 -8.58 12.05
N GLU A 105 -10.74 -9.14 11.59
CA GLU A 105 -9.55 -8.35 11.25
C GLU A 105 -9.79 -7.41 10.07
N ALA A 106 -10.46 -7.87 9.01
CA ALA A 106 -10.82 -7.04 7.86
C ALA A 106 -11.74 -5.88 8.26
N LEU A 107 -12.78 -6.14 9.06
CA LEU A 107 -13.71 -5.12 9.56
C LEU A 107 -13.01 -4.13 10.50
N THR A 108 -12.11 -4.62 11.35
CA THR A 108 -11.32 -3.75 12.24
C THR A 108 -10.44 -2.81 11.43
N LEU A 109 -9.79 -3.31 10.37
CA LEU A 109 -8.99 -2.49 9.47
C LEU A 109 -9.85 -1.44 8.74
N PHE A 110 -11.04 -1.84 8.26
CA PHE A 110 -11.97 -0.93 7.60
C PHE A 110 -12.48 0.18 8.53
N ASN A 111 -12.88 -0.15 9.76
CA ASN A 111 -13.32 0.84 10.75
C ASN A 111 -12.20 1.84 11.09
N ARG A 112 -10.94 1.38 11.11
CA ARG A 112 -9.78 2.26 11.29
C ARG A 112 -9.59 3.22 10.11
N LEU A 113 -9.89 2.79 8.88
CA LEU A 113 -9.87 3.66 7.70
C LEU A 113 -11.02 4.69 7.73
N GLU A 114 -12.23 4.28 8.10
CA GLU A 114 -13.38 5.21 8.19
C GLU A 114 -13.23 6.26 9.28
N SER A 115 -12.61 5.90 10.42
CA SER A 115 -12.31 6.87 11.49
C SER A 115 -11.28 7.94 11.10
N ASN A 116 -10.73 7.87 9.87
CA ASN A 116 -9.81 8.83 9.27
C ASN A 116 -8.55 9.08 10.12
N LEU A 117 -8.22 8.13 10.99
CA LEU A 117 -7.15 8.22 11.99
C LEU A 117 -5.78 8.37 11.33
N GLU A 118 -5.66 7.93 10.07
CA GLU A 118 -4.42 7.81 9.30
C GLU A 118 -4.33 8.81 8.13
N ASN A 119 -5.22 9.82 8.04
CA ASN A 119 -5.32 10.76 6.90
C ASN A 119 -5.51 10.07 5.53
N VAL A 120 -5.99 8.82 5.55
CA VAL A 120 -6.20 7.98 4.39
C VAL A 120 -7.69 7.71 4.31
N THR A 121 -8.34 8.20 3.25
CA THR A 121 -9.77 8.02 3.05
C THR A 121 -10.07 6.76 2.23
N PRO A 122 -11.11 5.97 2.57
CA PRO A 122 -11.55 4.86 1.73
C PRO A 122 -11.85 5.30 0.30
N ASN A 123 -11.48 4.50 -0.69
CA ASN A 123 -11.85 4.72 -2.08
C ASN A 123 -13.02 3.80 -2.49
N ALA A 124 -13.56 4.00 -3.69
CA ALA A 124 -14.65 3.15 -4.21
C ALA A 124 -14.28 1.66 -4.21
N GLU A 125 -13.01 1.34 -4.51
CA GLU A 125 -12.49 -0.02 -4.47
C GLU A 125 -12.56 -0.63 -3.06
N THR A 126 -12.25 0.13 -2.00
CA THR A 126 -12.38 -0.33 -0.61
C THR A 126 -13.80 -0.83 -0.32
N TYR A 127 -14.82 -0.09 -0.75
CA TYR A 127 -16.23 -0.48 -0.56
C TYR A 127 -16.62 -1.69 -1.41
N VAL A 128 -16.09 -1.81 -2.63
CA VAL A 128 -16.32 -3.01 -3.46
C VAL A 128 -15.72 -4.25 -2.80
N VAL A 129 -14.50 -4.15 -2.28
CA VAL A 129 -13.86 -5.24 -1.53
C VAL A 129 -14.68 -5.63 -0.31
N LEU A 130 -15.18 -4.66 0.45
CA LEU A 130 -16.03 -4.90 1.61
C LEU A 130 -17.35 -5.59 1.22
N ALA A 131 -18.01 -5.14 0.16
CA ALA A 131 -19.24 -5.78 -0.33
C ALA A 131 -18.97 -7.23 -0.75
N MET A 132 -17.85 -7.51 -1.41
CA MET A 132 -17.45 -8.88 -1.75
C MET A 132 -17.18 -9.76 -0.52
N LEU A 133 -16.68 -9.18 0.56
CA LEU A 133 -16.46 -9.87 1.84
C LEU A 133 -17.78 -10.26 2.53
N LEU A 134 -18.76 -9.35 2.52
CA LEU A 134 -20.02 -9.50 3.25
C LEU A 134 -21.07 -10.33 2.49
N CYS A 135 -21.00 -10.36 1.16
CA CYS A 135 -21.94 -11.13 0.32
C CYS A 135 -21.52 -12.59 0.09
N ARG A 136 -20.39 -13.03 0.65
CA ARG A 136 -19.93 -14.42 0.67
C ARG A 136 -20.22 -15.07 2.03
#